data_AF-A0A961WM23-F1
#
_entry.id   AF-A0A961WM23-F1
#
_cell.length_a   1.000
_cell.length_b   1.000
_cell.length_c   1.000
_cell.angle_alpha   90.00
_cell.angle_beta   90.00
_cell.angle_gamma   90.00
#
_symmetry.space_group_name_H-M   'P 1'
#
loop_
_entity.id
_entity.type
_entity.pdbx_description
1 polymer ?
#
loop_
_entity_poly.entity_id
_entity_poly.type
_entity_poly.pdbx_seq_one_letter_code
_entity_poly.pdbx_strand_id
1 'polypeptide(L)'
;VYPHPALLSLLKLNERAKYKVSRSLSYWPEAGMDERIRNLIAMHKKIRAALSERFDGLNDLIPIPRVESLSQLKKYEDALDALICAWVGVEYLAGKTVPLGDRTAAIWCPADVVIQQRPEQVEQSGSKIGS
;
A
#
# COMPACT_ATOMS: atom_id res chain seq x y z
N VAL A 1 5.90 8.49 -2.55
CA VAL A 1 5.00 7.55 -1.83
C VAL A 1 4.74 6.36 -2.72
N TYR A 2 4.72 5.14 -2.19
CA TYR A 2 4.53 3.90 -2.97
C TYR A 2 3.32 3.12 -2.44
N PRO A 3 2.28 2.87 -3.26
CA PRO A 3 1.02 2.33 -2.77
C PRO A 3 1.08 0.86 -2.34
N HIS A 4 2.03 0.06 -2.85
CA HIS A 4 2.07 -1.37 -2.55
C HIS A 4 2.34 -1.70 -1.07
N PRO A 5 3.38 -1.15 -0.40
CA PRO A 5 3.56 -1.32 1.03
C PRO A 5 2.38 -0.77 1.83
N ALA A 6 1.85 0.38 1.43
CA ALA A 6 0.73 1.01 2.12
C ALA A 6 -0.50 0.08 2.18
N LEU A 7 -0.78 -0.67 1.10
CA LEU A 7 -1.86 -1.65 1.06
C LEU A 7 -1.69 -2.81 2.05
N LEU A 8 -0.45 -3.15 2.45
CA LEU A 8 -0.22 -4.18 3.46
C LEU A 8 -0.78 -3.75 4.82
N SER A 9 -0.53 -2.50 5.23
CA SER A 9 -1.10 -1.92 6.44
C SER A 9 -2.60 -1.69 6.30
N LEU A 10 -3.02 -1.01 5.23
CA LEU A 10 -4.41 -0.58 5.05
C LEU A 10 -5.38 -1.77 5.09
N LEU A 11 -4.99 -2.89 4.48
CA LEU A 11 -5.82 -4.09 4.39
C LEU A 11 -5.40 -5.20 5.36
N LYS A 12 -4.39 -4.97 6.21
CA LYS A 12 -3.81 -5.96 7.13
C LYS A 12 -3.43 -7.27 6.41
N LEU A 13 -2.72 -7.14 5.29
CA LEU A 13 -2.31 -8.27 4.46
C LEU A 13 -0.91 -8.75 4.83
N ASN A 14 -0.70 -10.06 4.79
CA ASN A 14 0.62 -10.69 4.96
C ASN A 14 1.38 -10.83 3.63
N GLU A 15 0.73 -10.55 2.50
CA GLU A 15 1.33 -10.61 1.17
C GLU A 15 0.85 -9.44 0.29
N ARG A 16 1.58 -9.19 -0.79
CA ARG A 16 1.27 -8.10 -1.73
C ARG A 16 -0.13 -8.30 -2.33
N ALA A 17 -0.98 -7.28 -2.21
CA ALA A 17 -2.30 -7.28 -2.83
C ALA A 17 -2.22 -7.51 -4.35
N LYS A 18 -3.04 -8.44 -4.85
CA LYS A 18 -3.22 -8.74 -6.29
C LYS A 18 -4.25 -7.80 -6.90
N TYR A 19 -3.88 -6.53 -7.08
CA TYR A 19 -4.83 -5.47 -7.53
C TYR A 19 -4.44 -4.79 -8.84
N LYS A 20 -3.20 -4.98 -9.32
CA LYS A 20 -2.73 -4.38 -10.58
C LYS A 20 -3.33 -5.05 -11.81
N VAL A 21 -4.08 -4.29 -12.60
CA VAL A 21 -4.72 -4.71 -13.87
C VAL A 21 -3.68 -5.29 -14.83
N SER A 22 -2.53 -4.61 -14.99
CA SER A 22 -1.44 -5.03 -15.87
C SER A 22 -0.77 -6.34 -15.45
N ARG A 23 -0.98 -6.79 -14.21
CA ARG A 23 -0.40 -8.03 -13.66
C ARG A 23 -1.42 -9.16 -13.56
N SER A 24 -2.67 -8.95 -13.97
CA SER A 24 -3.76 -9.93 -13.86
C SER A 24 -3.43 -11.30 -14.46
N LEU A 25 -2.75 -11.34 -15.60
CA LEU A 25 -2.25 -12.57 -16.23
C LEU A 25 -1.27 -13.35 -15.33
N SER A 26 -0.38 -12.64 -14.63
CA SER A 26 0.60 -13.24 -13.72
C SER A 26 -0.02 -13.65 -12.39
N TYR A 27 -1.07 -12.97 -11.93
CA TYR A 27 -1.76 -13.31 -10.69
C TYR A 27 -2.62 -14.56 -10.80
N TRP A 28 -3.24 -14.75 -11.97
CA TRP A 28 -4.16 -15.85 -12.26
C TRP A 28 -3.93 -16.38 -13.68
N PRO A 29 -2.87 -17.19 -13.91
CA PRO A 29 -2.51 -17.70 -15.23
C PRO A 29 -3.62 -18.56 -15.85
N GLU A 30 -4.28 -19.39 -15.03
CA GLU A 30 -5.33 -20.32 -15.47
C GLU A 30 -6.72 -19.68 -15.58
N ALA A 31 -6.92 -18.46 -15.07
CA ALA A 31 -8.22 -17.81 -15.05
C ALA A 31 -8.61 -17.21 -16.42
N GLY A 32 -9.90 -17.33 -16.76
CA GLY A 32 -10.48 -16.61 -17.90
C GLY A 32 -10.53 -15.09 -17.67
N MET A 33 -10.77 -14.32 -18.73
CA MET A 33 -10.85 -12.84 -18.65
C MET A 33 -11.90 -12.37 -17.63
N ASP A 34 -13.10 -12.94 -17.67
CA ASP A 34 -14.19 -12.55 -16.77
C ASP A 34 -13.85 -12.83 -15.30
N GLU A 35 -13.17 -13.93 -15.02
CA GLU A 35 -12.73 -14.27 -13.67
C GLU A 35 -11.67 -13.29 -13.17
N ARG A 36 -10.70 -12.92 -14.03
CA ARG A 36 -9.70 -11.90 -13.68
C ARG A 36 -10.35 -10.54 -13.39
N ILE A 37 -11.32 -10.14 -14.20
CA ILE A 37 -12.11 -8.91 -13.98
C ILE A 37 -12.84 -8.99 -12.63
N ARG A 38 -13.53 -10.10 -12.34
CA ARG A 38 -14.21 -10.31 -11.04
C ARG A 38 -13.25 -10.23 -9.87
N ASN A 39 -12.08 -10.87 -9.96
CA ASN A 39 -11.08 -10.87 -8.89
C ASN A 39 -10.50 -9.47 -8.66
N LEU A 40 -10.22 -8.71 -9.72
CA LEU A 40 -9.77 -7.31 -9.63
C LEU A 40 -10.84 -6.42 -8.99
N ILE A 41 -12.10 -6.51 -9.45
CA ILE A 41 -13.22 -5.77 -8.86
C ILE A 41 -13.34 -6.07 -7.36
N ALA A 42 -13.24 -7.34 -6.98
CA ALA A 42 -13.32 -7.74 -5.58
C ALA A 42 -12.18 -7.12 -4.74
N MET A 43 -10.94 -7.13 -5.25
CA MET A 43 -9.81 -6.51 -4.55
C MET A 43 -9.94 -4.99 -4.49
N HIS A 44 -10.31 -4.33 -5.60
CA HIS A 44 -10.51 -2.88 -5.64
C HIS A 44 -11.65 -2.41 -4.71
N LYS A 45 -12.71 -3.21 -4.56
CA LYS A 45 -13.78 -2.96 -3.57
C LYS A 45 -13.26 -2.99 -2.13
N LYS A 46 -12.39 -3.95 -1.79
CA LYS A 46 -11.76 -4.03 -0.47
C LYS A 46 -10.89 -2.81 -0.19
N ILE A 47 -10.07 -2.41 -1.17
CA ILE A 47 -9.24 -1.19 -1.09
C ILE A 47 -10.11 0.04 -0.85
N ARG A 48 -11.17 0.22 -1.65
CA ARG A 48 -12.08 1.35 -1.47
C ARG A 48 -12.72 1.36 -0.08
N ALA A 49 -13.24 0.22 0.38
CA ALA A 49 -13.87 0.13 1.69
C ALA A 49 -12.91 0.54 2.82
N ALA A 50 -11.67 0.06 2.80
CA ALA A 50 -10.67 0.43 3.79
C ALA A 50 -10.26 1.91 3.71
N LEU A 51 -10.22 2.51 2.50
CA LEU A 51 -10.00 3.95 2.35
C LEU A 51 -11.19 4.78 2.87
N SER A 52 -12.42 4.28 2.72
CA SER A 52 -13.62 4.97 3.22
C SER A 52 -13.68 5.00 4.76
N GLU A 53 -12.94 4.13 5.45
CA GLU A 53 -12.73 4.21 6.91
C GLU A 53 -11.72 5.31 7.31
N ARG A 54 -10.97 5.86 6.34
CA ARG A 54 -9.95 6.90 6.55
C ARG A 54 -10.36 8.28 6.03
N PHE A 55 -11.25 8.32 5.05
CA PHE A 55 -11.71 9.53 4.40
C PHE A 55 -13.24 9.57 4.34
N ASP A 56 -13.82 10.57 4.99
CA ASP A 56 -15.25 10.83 4.91
C ASP A 56 -15.66 11.22 3.48
N GLY A 57 -16.85 10.78 3.05
CA GLY A 57 -17.40 11.09 1.71
C GLY A 57 -16.73 10.36 0.54
N LEU A 58 -15.75 9.48 0.78
CA LEU A 58 -15.02 8.79 -0.29
C LEU A 58 -15.93 7.97 -1.22
N ASN A 59 -16.96 7.34 -0.65
CA ASN A 59 -17.88 6.48 -1.41
C ASN A 59 -18.65 7.25 -2.50
N ASP A 60 -18.89 8.55 -2.29
CA ASP A 60 -19.58 9.42 -3.23
C ASP A 60 -18.63 9.92 -4.33
N LEU A 61 -17.36 10.15 -3.98
CA LEU A 61 -16.32 10.59 -4.92
C LEU A 61 -15.87 9.46 -5.86
N ILE A 62 -15.78 8.23 -5.36
CA ILE A 62 -15.29 7.07 -6.11
C ILE A 62 -16.33 5.93 -6.09
N PRO A 63 -17.35 5.99 -6.96
CA PRO A 63 -18.34 4.92 -7.06
C PRO A 63 -17.70 3.64 -7.62
N ILE A 64 -18.20 2.47 -7.19
CA ILE A 64 -17.78 1.19 -7.76
C ILE A 64 -18.20 1.18 -9.23
N PRO A 65 -17.27 0.93 -10.15
CA PRO A 65 -17.59 0.98 -11.55
C PRO A 65 -18.28 -0.34 -11.95
N ARG A 66 -19.32 -0.26 -12.79
CA ARG A 66 -19.82 -1.41 -13.56
C ARG A 66 -18.94 -1.50 -14.79
N VAL A 67 -18.07 -2.51 -14.85
CA VAL A 67 -17.04 -2.62 -15.88
C VAL A 67 -17.09 -3.98 -16.55
N GLU A 68 -16.90 -3.95 -17.86
CA GLU A 68 -16.84 -5.13 -18.72
C GLU A 68 -15.43 -5.30 -19.33
N SER A 69 -14.51 -4.39 -19.02
CA SER A 69 -13.16 -4.38 -19.59
C SER A 69 -12.07 -4.02 -18.57
N LEU A 70 -10.86 -4.53 -18.82
CA LEU A 70 -9.68 -4.21 -18.03
C LEU A 70 -9.26 -2.73 -18.13
N SER A 71 -9.51 -2.07 -19.28
CA SER A 71 -9.15 -0.66 -19.45
C SER A 71 -9.95 0.27 -18.53
N GLN A 72 -11.23 -0.03 -18.31
CA GLN A 72 -12.06 0.69 -17.34
C GLN A 72 -11.57 0.45 -15.91
N LEU A 73 -11.15 -0.78 -15.58
CA LEU A 73 -10.54 -1.09 -14.29
C LEU A 73 -9.23 -0.34 -14.06
N LYS A 74 -8.45 -0.08 -15.12
CA LYS A 74 -7.17 0.65 -14.97
C LYS A 74 -7.37 2.08 -14.50
N LYS A 75 -8.36 2.80 -15.04
CA LYS A 75 -8.70 4.16 -14.59
C LYS A 75 -9.12 4.16 -13.12
N TYR A 76 -9.88 3.15 -12.71
CA TYR A 76 -10.30 2.99 -11.32
C TYR A 76 -9.12 2.67 -10.39
N GLU A 77 -8.21 1.78 -10.83
CA GLU A 77 -6.95 1.49 -10.13
C GLU A 77 -6.11 2.76 -9.93
N ASP A 78 -5.96 3.60 -10.95
CA ASP A 78 -5.17 4.84 -10.85
C ASP A 78 -5.78 5.82 -9.84
N ALA A 79 -7.11 5.90 -9.77
CA ALA A 79 -7.80 6.71 -8.77
C ALA A 79 -7.57 6.16 -7.34
N LEU A 80 -7.62 4.83 -7.16
CA LEU A 80 -7.29 4.21 -5.88
C LEU A 80 -5.82 4.42 -5.49
N ASP A 81 -4.88 4.30 -6.43
CA ASP A 81 -3.46 4.58 -6.21
C ASP A 81 -3.23 6.00 -5.69
N ALA A 82 -3.93 6.99 -6.28
CA ALA A 82 -3.83 8.39 -5.86
C ALA A 82 -4.34 8.58 -4.41
N LEU A 83 -5.47 7.96 -4.06
CA LEU A 83 -6.01 8.02 -2.69
C LEU A 83 -5.14 7.30 -1.67
N ILE A 84 -4.56 6.15 -2.02
CA ILE A 84 -3.60 5.46 -1.16
C ILE A 84 -2.39 6.35 -0.93
N CYS A 85 -1.89 7.01 -1.98
CA CYS A 85 -0.78 7.95 -1.85
C CYS A 85 -1.15 9.15 -0.95
N ALA A 86 -2.36 9.68 -1.08
CA ALA A 86 -2.86 10.76 -0.24
C ALA A 86 -2.96 10.34 1.24
N TRP A 87 -3.49 9.15 1.52
CA TRP A 87 -3.59 8.60 2.88
C TRP A 87 -2.21 8.48 3.53
N VAL A 88 -1.22 7.92 2.83
CA VAL A 88 0.15 7.85 3.36
C VAL A 88 0.73 9.24 3.59
N GLY A 89 0.40 10.23 2.76
CA GLY A 89 0.76 11.63 3.00
C GLY A 89 0.19 12.17 4.32
N VAL A 90 -1.08 11.86 4.63
CA VAL A 90 -1.71 12.22 5.91
C VAL A 90 -1.02 11.51 7.09
N GLU A 91 -0.74 10.21 6.96
CA GLU A 91 -0.01 9.45 8.00
C GLU A 91 1.41 10.00 8.21
N TYR A 92 2.07 10.47 7.16
CA TYR A 92 3.38 11.11 7.25
C TYR A 92 3.32 12.41 8.05
N LEU A 93 2.35 13.28 7.77
CA LEU A 93 2.12 14.50 8.56
C LEU A 93 1.79 14.20 10.02
N ALA A 94 1.17 13.05 10.30
CA ALA A 94 0.86 12.57 11.65
C ALA A 94 2.04 11.85 12.34
N GLY A 95 3.21 11.74 11.70
CA GLY A 95 4.39 11.05 12.27
C GLY A 95 4.24 9.52 12.37
N LYS A 96 3.34 8.91 11.59
CA LYS A 96 3.01 7.46 11.65
C LYS A 96 3.65 6.63 10.53
N THR A 97 4.58 7.22 9.79
CA THR A 97 5.29 6.56 8.70
C THR A 97 6.77 6.46 8.98
N VAL A 98 7.42 5.46 8.38
CA VAL A 98 8.88 5.33 8.37
C VAL A 98 9.41 5.50 6.94
N PRO A 99 10.61 6.06 6.76
CA PRO A 99 11.25 6.12 5.46
C PRO A 99 11.86 4.77 5.11
N LEU A 100 11.60 4.29 3.89
CA LEU A 100 12.33 3.18 3.27
C LEU A 100 13.21 3.71 2.15
N GLY A 101 14.52 3.61 2.32
CA GLY A 101 15.51 4.13 1.39
C GLY A 101 16.68 4.78 2.12
N ASP A 102 17.36 5.70 1.45
CA ASP A 102 18.53 6.40 1.98
C ASP A 102 18.27 7.90 2.19
N ARG A 103 19.34 8.63 2.53
CA ARG A 103 19.29 10.08 2.80
C ARG A 103 18.93 10.94 1.60
N THR A 104 18.97 10.38 0.39
CA THR A 104 18.73 11.08 -0.88
C THR A 104 17.42 10.67 -1.54
N ALA A 105 16.93 9.46 -1.25
CA ALA A 105 15.66 8.96 -1.75
C ALA A 105 15.01 8.02 -0.72
N ALA A 106 13.87 8.45 -0.17
CA ALA A 106 13.07 7.65 0.73
C ALA A 106 11.61 7.57 0.28
N ILE A 107 11.04 6.38 0.42
CA ILE A 107 9.62 6.13 0.26
C ILE A 107 9.01 6.01 1.65
N TRP A 108 8.12 6.92 1.99
CA TRP A 108 7.36 6.85 3.23
C TRP A 108 6.32 5.73 3.17
N CYS A 109 6.33 4.86 4.18
CA CYS A 109 5.42 3.75 4.35
C CYS A 109 4.83 3.78 5.76
N PRO A 110 3.59 3.31 5.99
CA PRO A 110 3.05 3.12 7.33
C PRO A 110 4.00 2.26 8.20
N ALA A 111 4.20 2.66 9.45
CA ALA A 111 5.25 2.11 10.30
C ALA A 111 5.07 0.61 10.62
N ASP A 112 3.84 0.12 10.62
CA ASP A 112 3.46 -1.27 10.87
C ASP A 112 3.80 -2.22 9.70
N VAL A 113 4.12 -1.69 8.52
CA VAL A 113 4.55 -2.49 7.36
C VAL A 113 6.02 -2.85 7.41
N VAL A 114 6.81 -2.06 8.13
CA VAL A 114 8.27 -2.22 8.18
C VAL A 114 8.61 -2.88 9.50
N ILE A 115 9.13 -4.10 9.43
CA ILE A 115 9.81 -4.70 10.57
C ILE A 115 11.05 -3.84 10.82
N GLN A 116 11.01 -3.00 11.86
CA GLN A 116 12.20 -2.28 12.28
C GLN A 116 13.26 -3.31 12.66
N GLN A 117 14.38 -3.33 11.96
CA GLN A 117 15.57 -3.98 12.49
C GLN A 117 15.93 -3.23 13.77
N ARG A 118 15.82 -3.90 14.93
CA ARG A 118 16.28 -3.35 16.20
C ARG A 118 17.76 -2.97 16.03
N PRO A 119 18.20 -1.75 16.35
CA PRO A 119 19.62 -1.47 16.38
C PRO A 119 20.28 -2.38 17.42
N GLU A 120 21.30 -3.13 17.00
CA GLU A 120 22.22 -3.80 17.92
C GLU A 120 22.74 -2.75 18.90
N GLN A 121 22.60 -3.02 20.20
CA GLN A 121 23.16 -2.16 21.23
C GLN A 121 24.68 -2.17 21.07
N VAL A 122 25.24 -1.07 20.56
CA VAL A 122 26.68 -0.84 20.58
C VAL A 122 27.08 -0.68 22.03
N GLU A 123 27.60 -1.76 22.61
CA GLU A 123 28.15 -1.81 23.95
C GLU A 123 29.29 -0.80 24.03
N GLN A 124 29.10 0.28 24.79
CA GLN A 124 30.15 1.23 25.12
C GLN A 124 31.18 0.52 26.01
N SER A 125 32.22 -0.06 25.41
CA SER A 125 33.42 -0.44 26.14
C SER A 125 34.15 0.84 26.55
N GLY A 126 33.89 1.23 27.80
CA GLY A 126 34.52 2.36 28.47
C GLY A 126 36.04 2.26 28.43
N SER A 127 36.63 3.36 28.01
CA SER A 127 38.04 3.70 28.11
C SER A 127 38.62 3.36 29.49
N LYS A 128 39.52 2.36 29.55
CA LYS A 128 40.50 2.27 30.65
C LYS A 128 41.68 3.16 30.31
N ILE A 129 41.61 4.40 30.78
CA ILE A 129 42.77 5.27 30.95
C ILE A 129 43.46 4.81 32.23
N GLY A 130 44.78 4.58 32.15
CA GLY A 130 45.56 4.04 33.24
C GLY A 130 45.75 4.99 34.42
N SER A 131 46.02 4.40 35.58
CA SER A 131 47.02 4.80 36.57
C SER A 131 47.36 3.56 37.41
#